data_AF-A0A178M4K8-F1
#
_entry.id   AF-A0A178M4K8-F1
#
_cell.length_a   1.000
_cell.length_b   1.000
_cell.length_c   1.000
_cell.angle_alpha   90.00
_cell.angle_beta   90.00
_cell.angle_gamma   90.00
#
_symmetry.space_group_name_H-M   'P 1'
#
loop_
_entity.id
_entity.type
_entity.pdbx_description
1 polymer ?
#
loop_
_entity_poly.entity_id
_entity_poly.type
_entity_poly.pdbx_seq_one_letter_code
_entity_poly.pdbx_strand_id
1 'polypeptide(L)' 'MPTLAFEHLSAEQRLALIGELWESLESPAVPVTPAQQAELDRRLESVEQDLAQAVPWEAFRADLSKRLT' A
#
# COMPACT_ATOMS: atom_id res chain seq x y z
N MET A 1 -1.98 -29.96 -5.45
CA MET A 1 -2.05 -28.61 -6.02
C MET A 1 -1.32 -28.62 -7.34
N PRO A 2 -1.92 -28.16 -8.45
CA PRO A 2 -1.22 -28.06 -9.72
C PRO A 2 -0.07 -27.05 -9.59
N THR A 3 1.08 -27.40 -10.15
CA THR A 3 2.22 -26.46 -10.26
C THR A 3 1.99 -25.58 -11.47
N LEU A 4 1.99 -24.26 -11.27
CA LEU A 4 1.98 -23.28 -12.36
C LEU A 4 3.42 -23.01 -12.79
N ALA A 5 3.71 -23.22 -14.07
CA ALA A 5 5.04 -23.11 -14.65
C ALA A 5 5.25 -21.72 -15.26
N PHE A 6 6.20 -20.95 -14.72
CA PHE A 6 6.52 -19.57 -15.16
C PHE A 6 7.96 -19.42 -15.66
N GLU A 7 8.67 -20.54 -15.87
CA GLU A 7 10.09 -20.56 -16.25
C GLU A 7 10.35 -19.87 -17.59
N HIS A 8 9.33 -19.86 -18.46
CA HIS A 8 9.36 -19.23 -19.78
C HIS A 8 9.23 -17.70 -19.75
N LEU A 9 8.89 -17.10 -18.60
CA LEU A 9 8.73 -15.65 -18.45
C LEU A 9 10.03 -14.98 -18.02
N SER A 10 10.34 -13.84 -18.63
CA SER A 10 11.39 -12.92 -18.17
C SER A 10 11.06 -12.36 -16.78
N ALA A 11 12.05 -11.78 -16.10
CA ALA A 11 11.82 -11.14 -14.80
C ALA A 11 10.76 -10.03 -14.85
N GLU A 12 10.76 -9.22 -15.92
CA GLU A 12 9.77 -8.16 -16.13
C GLU A 12 8.37 -8.71 -16.38
N GLN A 13 8.25 -9.76 -17.20
CA GLN A 13 6.96 -10.44 -17.43
C GLN A 13 6.42 -11.10 -16.17
N ARG A 14 7.29 -11.62 -15.29
CA ARG A 14 6.87 -12.14 -13.99
C ARG A 14 6.35 -11.04 -13.08
N LEU A 15 6.98 -9.87 -13.07
CA LEU A 15 6.51 -8.73 -12.28
C LEU A 15 5.16 -8.22 -12.79
N ALA A 16 4.97 -8.14 -14.10
CA ALA A 16 3.68 -7.79 -14.70
C ALA A 16 2.59 -8.81 -14.31
N LEU A 17 2.89 -10.10 -14.43
CA LEU A 17 1.98 -11.18 -14.05
C LEU A 17 1.64 -11.15 -12.55
N ILE A 18 2.60 -10.83 -11.68
CA ILE A 18 2.33 -10.64 -10.25
C ILE A 18 1.29 -9.53 -10.03
N GLY A 19 1.41 -8.42 -10.76
CA GLY A 19 0.44 -7.33 -10.73
C GLY A 19 -0.95 -7.78 -11.18
N GLU A 20 -1.05 -8.43 -12.35
CA GLU A 20 -2.32 -8.92 -12.88
C GLU A 20 -2.99 -9.94 -11.94
N LEU A 21 -2.21 -10.88 -11.40
CA LEU A 21 -2.72 -11.84 -10.43
C LEU A 21 -3.19 -11.13 -9.16
N TRP A 22 -2.44 -10.15 -8.66
CA TRP A 22 -2.82 -9.37 -7.50
C TRP A 22 -4.15 -8.61 -7.70
N GLU A 23 -4.34 -7.99 -8.86
CA GLU A 23 -5.59 -7.31 -9.22
C GLU A 23 -6.76 -8.28 -9.41
N SER A 24 -6.49 -9.51 -9.87
CA SER A 24 -7.51 -10.55 -10.04
C SER A 24 -8.05 -11.11 -8.73
N LEU A 25 -7.32 -10.90 -7.62
CA LEU A 25 -7.78 -11.29 -6.30
C LEU A 25 -8.81 -10.27 -5.81
N GLU A 26 -10.07 -10.69 -5.70
CA GLU A 26 -11.02 -9.94 -4.88
C GLU A 26 -10.51 -9.95 -3.43
N SER A 27 -10.13 -8.77 -2.93
CA SER A 27 -9.86 -8.65 -1.51
C SER A 27 -11.19 -8.88 -0.79
N PRO A 28 -11.29 -9.84 0.15
CA PRO A 28 -12.43 -9.84 1.04
C PRO A 28 -12.47 -8.46 1.70
N ALA A 29 -13.65 -7.85 1.75
CA ALA A 29 -13.82 -6.58 2.44
C ALA A 29 -13.27 -6.77 3.86
N VAL A 30 -12.21 -6.04 4.20
CA VAL A 30 -11.67 -6.07 5.55
C VAL A 30 -12.75 -5.45 6.43
N PRO A 31 -13.36 -6.22 7.35
CA PRO A 31 -14.46 -5.68 8.14
C PRO A 31 -13.94 -4.56 9.02
N VAL A 32 -14.46 -3.36 8.83
CA VAL A 32 -14.19 -2.21 9.69
C VAL A 32 -15.35 -2.05 10.67
N THR A 33 -15.00 -1.75 11.92
CA THR A 33 -15.97 -1.35 12.92
C THR A 33 -16.58 0.02 12.56
N PRO A 34 -17.79 0.35 13.05
CA PRO A 34 -18.38 1.68 12.83
C PRO A 34 -17.47 2.84 13.25
N ALA A 35 -16.70 2.66 14.33
CA ALA A 35 -15.75 3.67 14.80
C ALA A 35 -14.56 3.87 13.84
N GLN A 36 -14.08 2.78 13.23
CA GLN A 36 -13.03 2.86 12.20
C GLN A 36 -13.56 3.51 10.92
N GLN A 37 -14.79 3.20 10.51
CA GLN A 37 -15.41 3.85 9.35
C GLN A 37 -15.52 5.36 9.57
N ALA A 38 -16.04 5.79 10.72
CA ALA A 38 -16.16 7.21 11.06
C ALA A 38 -14.79 7.93 11.06
N GLU A 39 -13.73 7.26 11.53
CA GLU A 39 -12.37 7.82 11.49
C GLU A 39 -11.82 7.90 10.05
N LEU A 40 -12.09 6.91 9.20
CA LEU A 40 -11.71 6.95 7.79
C LEU A 40 -12.40 8.11 7.07
N ASP A 41 -13.71 8.28 7.29
CA ASP A 41 -14.48 9.37 6.71
C ASP A 41 -13.92 10.73 7.15
N ARG A 42 -13.67 10.90 8.46
CA ARG A 42 -13.06 12.12 9.02
C ARG A 42 -11.69 12.43 8.39
N ARG A 43 -10.86 11.41 8.15
CA ARG A 43 -9.53 11.59 7.53
C ARG A 43 -9.60 11.90 6.05
N LEU A 44 -10.57 11.33 5.34
CA LEU A 44 -10.80 11.64 3.93
C LEU A 44 -11.25 13.10 3.77
N GLU A 45 -12.10 13.60 4.68
CA GLU A 45 -12.51 15.01 4.68
C GLU A 45 -11.33 15.97 4.93
N SER A 46 -10.38 15.60 5.79
CA SER A 46 -9.23 16.46 6.13
C SER A 46 -7.97 16.22 5.28
N VAL A 47 -7.97 15.26 4.36
CA VAL A 47 -6.74 14.75 3.72
C VAL A 47 -5.92 15.85 3.03
N GLU A 48 -6.57 16.77 2.32
CA GLU A 48 -5.87 17.85 1.61
C GLU A 48 -5.19 18.83 2.57
N GLN A 49 -5.86 19.14 3.68
CA GLN A 49 -5.34 20.04 4.71
C GLN A 49 -4.21 19.36 5.50
N ASP A 50 -4.37 18.08 5.80
CA ASP A 50 -3.37 17.28 6.50
C ASP A 50 -2.10 17.10 5.63
N LEU A 51 -2.26 16.90 4.32
CA LEU A 51 -1.14 16.81 3.36
C LEU A 51 -0.31 18.09 3.31
N ALA A 52 -0.92 19.27 3.48
CA ALA A 52 -0.18 20.52 3.55
C ALA A 52 0.74 20.61 4.79
N GLN A 53 0.46 19.80 5.82
CA GLN A 53 1.28 19.69 7.03
C GLN A 53 2.18 18.44 7.04
N ALA A 54 2.11 17.60 5.99
CA ALA A 54 2.87 16.37 5.91
C ALA A 54 4.35 16.64 5.61
N VAL A 55 5.22 15.75 6.12
CA VAL A 55 6.65 15.75 5.81
C VAL A 55 6.90 14.70 4.73
N PRO A 56 7.67 15.00 3.67
CA PRO A 56 8.07 14.01 2.69
C PRO A 56 8.75 12.80 3.36
N TRP A 57 8.44 11.60 2.89
CA TRP A 57 8.90 10.36 3.52
C TRP A 57 10.42 10.29 3.61
N GLU A 58 11.11 10.74 2.56
CA GLU A 58 12.56 10.77 2.46
C GLU A 58 13.16 11.70 3.53
N ALA A 59 12.53 12.85 3.76
CA ALA A 59 12.96 13.82 4.76
C ALA A 59 12.78 13.28 6.18
N PHE A 60 11.63 12.66 6.47
CA PHE A 60 11.38 12.00 7.75
C PHE A 60 12.37 10.85 8.01
N ARG A 61 12.60 9.99 7.02
CA ARG A 61 13.53 8.86 7.14
C ARG A 61 14.97 9.31 7.40
N ALA A 62 15.40 10.38 6.74
CA ALA A 62 16.72 10.98 6.98
C ALA A 62 16.85 11.54 8.40
N ASP A 63 15.82 12.23 8.91
CA ASP A 63 15.81 12.75 10.28
C ASP A 63 15.82 11.62 11.32
N LEU A 64 14.98 10.59 11.12
CA LEU A 64 14.92 9.43 12.01
C LEU A 64 16.27 8.71 12.09
N SER A 65 16.94 8.52 10.95
CA SER A 65 18.25 7.85 10.90
C SER A 65 19.31 8.58 11.74
N LYS A 66 19.31 9.93 11.70
CA LYS A 66 20.23 10.75 12.50
C LYS A 66 20.01 10.62 14.01
N ARG A 67 18.77 10.39 14.44
CA ARG A 67 18.41 10.26 15.87
C ARG A 67 18.77 8.89 16.45
N LEU A 68 18.94 7.88 15.59
CA LEU A 68 19.23 6.50 15.97
C LEU A 68 20.73 6.15 15.88
N THR A 69 21.60 7.14 15.63
CA THR A 69 23.06 7.01 15.59
C THR A 69 23.67 7.78 16.75
#